data_AF-A0A951N7V2-F1
#
_entry.id   AF-A0A951N7V2-F1
#
_cell.length_a   1.000
_cell.length_b   1.000
_cell.length_c   1.000
_cell.angle_alpha   90.00
_cell.angle_beta   90.00
_cell.angle_gamma   90.00
#
_symmetry.space_group_name_H-M   'P 1'
#
loop_
_entity.id
_entity.type
_entity.pdbx_description
1 polymer ?
#
loop_
_entity_poly.entity_id
_entity_poly.type
_entity_poly.pdbx_seq_one_letter_code
_entity_poly.pdbx_strand_id
1 'polypeptide(L)'
;MSPLQELISPQQADWLVLLCSIALTLVGAAAGFWAARARGLVAALCGPLVFVLWQGHKWLTRYDPQSGYFGLDKVWVLGLEIIVFVALGAVLGLVWSRVTAPKKEEK
;
A
#
# COMPACT_ATOMS: atom_id res chain seq x y z
N MET A 1 24.94 15.40 -23.83
CA MET A 1 24.14 15.13 -22.61
C MET A 1 24.14 13.63 -22.41
N SER A 2 24.78 13.13 -21.35
CA SER A 2 24.71 11.70 -21.01
C SER A 2 23.24 11.34 -20.77
N PRO A 3 22.71 10.25 -21.34
CA PRO A 3 21.36 9.81 -21.01
C PRO A 3 21.30 9.62 -19.49
N LEU A 4 20.30 10.22 -18.84
CA LEU A 4 20.05 9.99 -17.42
C LEU A 4 19.86 8.49 -17.24
N GLN A 5 20.84 7.83 -16.67
CA GLN A 5 20.78 6.40 -16.41
C GLN A 5 19.81 6.21 -15.25
N GLU A 6 18.62 5.70 -15.54
CA GLU A 6 17.64 5.34 -14.51
C GLU A 6 18.28 4.32 -13.57
N LEU A 7 18.31 4.64 -12.27
CA LEU A 7 18.93 3.78 -11.25
C LEU A 7 18.21 2.43 -11.13
N ILE A 8 16.91 2.44 -11.41
CA ILE A 8 16.00 1.30 -11.37
C ILE A 8 15.06 1.41 -12.55
N SER A 9 14.95 0.36 -13.36
CA SER A 9 14.00 0.33 -14.47
C SER A 9 12.56 0.19 -13.96
N PRO A 10 11.54 0.66 -14.71
CA PRO A 10 10.14 0.50 -14.31
C PRO A 10 9.76 -0.97 -14.06
N GLN A 11 10.33 -1.89 -14.83
CA GLN A 11 10.11 -3.32 -14.65
C GLN A 11 10.74 -3.85 -13.36
N GLN A 12 11.93 -3.36 -12.98
CA GLN A 12 12.57 -3.70 -11.70
C GLN A 12 11.74 -3.16 -10.52
N ALA A 13 11.20 -1.95 -10.62
CA ALA A 13 10.33 -1.39 -9.60
C ALA A 13 9.06 -2.23 -9.42
N ASP A 14 8.42 -2.67 -10.51
CA ASP A 14 7.26 -3.54 -10.46
C ASP A 14 7.55 -4.89 -9.77
N TRP A 15 8.69 -5.52 -10.10
CA TRP A 15 9.10 -6.76 -9.45
C TRP A 15 9.38 -6.57 -7.96
N LEU A 16 10.08 -5.50 -7.59
CA LEU A 16 10.37 -5.19 -6.19
C LEU A 16 9.09 -5.01 -5.39
N VAL A 17 8.14 -4.21 -5.89
CA VAL A 17 6.88 -3.98 -5.18
C VAL A 17 6.06 -5.26 -5.08
N LEU A 18 6.03 -6.09 -6.13
CA LEU A 18 5.36 -7.39 -6.08
C LEU A 18 5.98 -8.31 -5.01
N LEU A 19 7.30 -8.44 -5.00
CA LEU A 19 8.01 -9.27 -4.01
C LEU A 19 7.80 -8.76 -2.58
N CYS A 20 7.92 -7.44 -2.38
CA CYS A 20 7.64 -6.80 -1.10
C CYS A 20 6.18 -7.04 -0.67
N SER A 21 5.23 -6.98 -1.59
CA SER A 21 3.80 -7.23 -1.31
C SER A 21 3.57 -8.68 -0.88
N ILE A 22 4.17 -9.66 -1.57
CA ILE A 22 4.11 -11.07 -1.17
C ILE A 22 4.74 -11.26 0.21
N ALA A 23 5.93 -10.71 0.45
CA ALA A 23 6.60 -10.79 1.73
C ALA A 23 5.77 -10.18 2.86
N LEU A 24 5.20 -8.99 2.65
CA LEU A 24 4.29 -8.34 3.59
C LEU A 24 3.04 -9.17 3.87
N THR A 25 2.52 -9.88 2.87
CA THR A 25 1.38 -10.80 3.06
C THR A 25 1.73 -11.90 4.05
N LEU A 26 2.89 -12.55 3.85
CA LEU A 26 3.35 -13.65 4.69
C LEU A 26 3.70 -13.18 6.11
N VAL A 27 4.42 -12.07 6.22
CA VAL A 27 4.78 -11.47 7.52
C VAL A 27 3.55 -10.98 8.25
N GLY A 28 2.62 -10.31 7.56
CA GLY A 28 1.36 -9.85 8.13
C GLY A 28 0.48 -11.00 8.61
N ALA A 29 0.39 -12.09 7.85
CA ALA A 29 -0.33 -13.29 8.27
C ALA A 29 0.29 -13.92 9.52
N ALA A 30 1.61 -14.09 9.55
CA ALA A 30 2.33 -14.69 10.67
C ALA A 30 2.23 -13.85 11.95
N ALA A 31 2.53 -12.54 11.85
CA ALA A 31 2.45 -11.61 12.96
C ALA A 31 1.01 -11.45 13.46
N GLY A 32 0.06 -11.36 12.54
CA GLY A 32 -1.36 -11.27 12.87
C GLY A 32 -1.88 -12.52 13.58
N PHE A 33 -1.53 -13.71 13.08
CA PHE A 33 -1.89 -14.96 13.73
C PHE A 33 -1.29 -15.08 15.13
N TRP A 34 -0.06 -14.62 15.34
CA TRP A 34 0.54 -14.58 16.67
C TRP A 34 -0.26 -13.66 17.60
N ALA A 35 -0.57 -12.44 17.16
CA ALA A 35 -1.21 -11.42 18.00
C ALA A 35 -2.68 -11.73 18.33
N ALA A 36 -3.46 -12.19 17.35
CA ALA A 36 -4.92 -12.31 17.47
C ALA A 36 -5.48 -13.62 16.86
N ARG A 37 -4.63 -14.65 16.69
CA ARG A 37 -5.01 -15.96 16.12
C ARG A 37 -5.70 -15.80 14.76
N ALA A 38 -6.73 -16.58 14.46
CA ALA A 38 -7.42 -16.55 13.18
C ALA A 38 -7.96 -15.15 12.80
N ARG A 39 -8.31 -14.31 13.78
CA ARG A 39 -8.81 -12.95 13.53
C ARG A 39 -7.70 -12.02 13.03
N GLY A 40 -6.46 -12.24 13.47
CA GLY A 40 -5.31 -11.46 13.04
C GLY A 40 -4.85 -11.76 11.62
N LEU A 41 -5.36 -12.82 10.96
CA LEU A 41 -5.05 -13.11 9.56
C LEU A 41 -5.47 -11.99 8.59
N VAL A 42 -6.34 -11.07 9.03
CA VAL A 42 -6.63 -9.84 8.28
C VAL A 42 -5.38 -9.02 7.96
N ALA A 43 -4.31 -9.11 8.78
CA ALA A 43 -3.04 -8.44 8.51
C ALA A 43 -2.30 -9.01 7.29
N ALA A 44 -2.68 -10.19 6.80
CA ALA A 44 -2.18 -10.69 5.52
C ALA A 44 -2.58 -9.77 4.34
N LEU A 45 -3.68 -9.02 4.47
CA LEU A 45 -4.16 -8.11 3.43
C LEU A 45 -3.26 -6.88 3.22
N CYS A 46 -2.30 -6.63 4.11
CA CYS A 46 -1.33 -5.53 3.95
C CYS A 46 -0.55 -5.63 2.64
N GLY A 47 -0.15 -6.83 2.23
CA GLY A 47 0.58 -7.05 0.98
C GLY A 47 -0.24 -6.70 -0.27
N PRO A 48 -1.41 -7.33 -0.49
CA PRO A 48 -2.29 -6.98 -1.59
C PRO A 48 -2.69 -5.50 -1.60
N LEU A 49 -2.91 -4.91 -0.42
CA LEU A 49 -3.22 -3.48 -0.31
C LEU A 49 -2.08 -2.60 -0.85
N VAL A 50 -0.83 -2.87 -0.46
CA VAL A 50 0.35 -2.15 -0.98
C VAL A 50 0.45 -2.30 -2.50
N PHE A 51 0.21 -3.50 -3.03
CA PHE A 51 0.22 -3.72 -4.48
C PHE A 51 -0.86 -2.90 -5.19
N VAL A 52 -2.08 -2.85 -4.66
CA VAL A 52 -3.18 -2.03 -5.22
C VAL A 52 -2.82 -0.55 -5.21
N LEU A 53 -2.25 -0.05 -4.10
CA LEU A 53 -1.80 1.34 -4.01
C LEU A 53 -0.72 1.66 -5.03
N TRP A 54 0.21 0.73 -5.26
CA TRP A 54 1.22 0.88 -6.30
C TRP A 54 0.62 0.97 -7.70
N GLN A 55 -0.35 0.13 -8.05
CA GLN A 55 -1.03 0.24 -9.35
C GLN A 55 -1.78 1.58 -9.47
N GLY A 56 -2.41 2.04 -8.39
CA GLY A 56 -3.05 3.35 -8.32
C GLY A 56 -2.05 4.49 -8.55
N HIS A 57 -0.92 4.46 -7.84
CA HIS A 57 0.17 5.42 -8.00
C HIS A 57 0.66 5.47 -9.45
N LYS A 58 0.98 4.32 -10.05
CA LYS A 58 1.40 4.25 -11.47
C LYS A 58 0.35 4.83 -12.42
N TRP A 59 -0.93 4.60 -12.15
CA TRP A 59 -2.01 5.13 -12.97
C TRP A 59 -2.13 6.66 -12.83
N LEU A 60 -1.92 7.20 -11.64
CA LEU A 60 -1.94 8.63 -11.35
C LEU A 60 -0.70 9.37 -11.89
N THR A 61 0.47 8.73 -11.86
CA THR A 61 1.74 9.33 -12.27
C THR A 61 2.08 9.10 -13.74
N ARG A 62 1.28 8.31 -14.46
CA ARG A 62 1.47 8.07 -15.90
C ARG A 62 1.57 9.36 -16.69
N TYR A 63 2.37 9.32 -17.76
CA TYR A 63 2.50 10.43 -18.69
C TYR A 63 1.14 10.72 -19.35
N ASP A 64 0.73 11.99 -19.31
CA ASP A 64 -0.48 12.46 -19.97
C ASP A 64 -0.09 13.14 -21.30
N PRO A 65 -0.40 12.54 -22.46
CA PRO A 65 -0.02 13.08 -23.76
C PRO A 65 -0.77 14.36 -24.13
N GLN A 66 -1.89 14.70 -23.46
CA GLN A 66 -2.63 15.93 -23.74
C GLN A 66 -2.03 17.14 -23.01
N SER A 67 -1.60 16.97 -21.77
CA SER A 67 -0.97 18.04 -20.99
C SER A 67 0.56 18.10 -21.14
N GLY A 68 1.20 17.03 -21.61
CA GLY A 68 2.65 16.98 -21.79
C GLY A 68 3.45 16.87 -20.48
N TYR A 69 2.77 16.78 -19.34
CA TYR A 69 3.37 16.71 -18.00
C TYR A 69 3.30 15.29 -17.41
N PHE A 70 4.28 14.94 -16.58
CA PHE A 70 4.22 13.75 -15.74
C PHE A 70 3.30 14.01 -14.54
N GLY A 71 2.54 13.01 -14.10
CA GLY A 71 1.63 13.18 -12.97
C GLY A 71 2.36 13.54 -11.66
N LEU A 72 3.64 13.21 -11.54
CA LEU A 72 4.52 13.59 -10.43
C LEU A 72 4.71 15.11 -10.27
N ASP A 73 4.58 15.89 -11.34
CA ASP A 73 4.75 17.34 -11.28
C ASP A 73 3.49 18.07 -10.78
N LYS A 74 2.39 17.34 -10.59
CA LYS A 74 1.09 17.91 -10.21
C LYS A 74 0.91 17.87 -8.70
N VAL A 75 0.91 19.03 -8.03
CA VAL A 75 0.69 19.18 -6.57
C VAL A 75 -0.61 18.49 -6.11
N TRP A 76 -1.65 18.48 -6.94
CA TRP A 76 -2.90 17.77 -6.64
C TRP A 76 -2.70 16.25 -6.49
N VAL A 77 -1.80 15.63 -7.25
CA VAL A 77 -1.52 14.19 -7.16
C VAL A 77 -0.91 13.87 -5.79
N LEU A 78 0.05 14.67 -5.34
CA LEU A 78 0.62 14.54 -4.00
C LEU A 78 -0.44 14.74 -2.91
N GLY A 79 -1.30 15.75 -3.05
CA GLY A 79 -2.40 16.00 -2.13
C GLY A 79 -3.37 14.82 -2.04
N LEU A 80 -3.71 14.21 -3.18
CA LEU A 80 -4.57 13.02 -3.23
C LEU A 80 -3.92 11.83 -2.53
N GLU A 81 -2.63 11.58 -2.75
CA GLU A 81 -1.91 10.49 -2.09
C GLU A 81 -1.94 10.65 -0.57
N ILE A 82 -1.69 11.87 -0.06
CA ILE A 82 -1.78 12.16 1.37
C ILE A 82 -3.17 11.79 1.91
N ILE A 83 -4.23 12.23 1.24
CA ILE A 83 -5.61 11.94 1.64
C ILE A 83 -5.86 10.43 1.65
N VAL A 84 -5.43 9.72 0.61
CA VAL A 84 -5.59 8.26 0.51
C VAL A 84 -4.86 7.53 1.65
N PHE A 85 -3.62 7.91 1.96
CA PHE A 85 -2.86 7.31 3.06
C PHE A 85 -3.49 7.60 4.43
N VAL A 86 -3.96 8.82 4.69
CA VAL A 86 -4.66 9.17 5.93
C VAL A 86 -5.94 8.35 6.08
N ALA A 87 -6.76 8.29 5.03
CA ALA A 87 -8.00 7.53 5.02
C ALA A 87 -7.74 6.03 5.26
N LEU A 88 -6.75 5.45 4.58
CA LEU A 88 -6.37 4.05 4.76
C LEU A 88 -5.83 3.78 6.16
N GLY A 89 -4.98 4.65 6.70
CA GLY A 89 -4.47 4.53 8.07
C GLY A 89 -5.61 4.50 9.09
N ALA A 90 -6.60 5.40 8.95
CA ALA A 90 -7.78 5.41 9.81
C ALA A 90 -8.61 4.12 9.68
N VAL A 91 -8.89 3.66 8.45
CA VAL A 91 -9.65 2.42 8.21
C VAL A 91 -8.92 1.20 8.78
N LEU A 92 -7.62 1.06 8.52
CA LEU A 92 -6.81 -0.05 9.02
C LEU A 92 -6.73 -0.02 10.55
N GLY A 93 -6.56 1.16 11.16
CA GLY A 93 -6.55 1.32 12.61
C GLY A 93 -7.88 0.87 13.24
N LEU A 94 -9.01 1.25 12.65
CA LEU A 94 -10.33 0.83 13.10
C LEU A 94 -10.53 -0.68 12.97
N VAL A 95 -10.19 -1.26 11.81
CA VAL A 95 -10.28 -2.70 11.57
C VAL A 95 -9.42 -3.47 12.57
N TRP A 96 -8.17 -3.04 12.77
CA TRP A 96 -7.25 -3.68 13.70
C TRP A 96 -7.71 -3.59 15.16
N SER A 97 -8.23 -2.43 15.58
CA SER A 97 -8.81 -2.24 16.90
C SER A 97 -9.98 -3.21 17.14
N ARG A 98 -10.85 -3.42 16.14
CA ARG A 98 -11.97 -4.37 16.27
C ARG A 98 -11.54 -5.83 16.30
N VAL A 99 -10.47 -6.16 15.58
CA VAL A 99 -9.91 -7.51 15.51
C VAL A 99 -9.20 -7.91 16.79
N THR A 100 -8.49 -6.97 17.42
CA THR A 100 -7.72 -7.18 18.65
C THR A 100 -8.51 -6.86 19.92
N ALA A 101 -9.67 -6.23 19.82
CA ALA A 101 -10.51 -5.92 20.98
C ALA A 101 -10.79 -7.19 21.80
N PRO A 102 -10.53 -7.17 23.13
CA PRO A 102 -10.86 -8.29 24.00
C PRO A 102 -12.37 -8.53 23.94
N LYS A 103 -12.79 -9.80 23.86
CA LYS A 103 -14.20 -10.18 23.99
C LYS A 103 -14.67 -9.64 25.34
N LYS A 104 -15.61 -8.71 25.34
CA LYS A 104 -16.32 -8.30 26.54
C LYS A 104 -17.13 -9.52 26.98
N GLU A 105 -16.73 -10.17 28.07
CA GLU A 105 -17.55 -11.22 28.68
C GLU A 105 -18.84 -10.55 29.18
N GLU A 106 -19.96 -10.84 28.53
CA GLU A 106 -21.27 -10.59 29.09
C GLU A 106 -21.41 -11.50 30.33
N LYS A 107 -21.45 -10.87 31.50
CA LYS A 107 -21.85 -11.49 32.76
C LYS A 107 -23.36 -11.60 32.83
#